data_AF-A0A812HIW1-F1
#
_entry.id   AF-A0A812HIW1-F1
#
_cell.length_a   1.000
_cell.length_b   1.000
_cell.length_c   1.000
_cell.angle_alpha   90.00
_cell.angle_beta   90.00
_cell.angle_gamma   90.00
#
_symmetry.space_group_name_H-M   'P 1'
#
loop_
_entity.id
_entity.type
_entity.pdbx_description
1 polymer ?
#
loop_
_entity_poly.entity_id
_entity_poly.type
_entity_poly.pdbx_seq_one_letter_code
_entity_poly.pdbx_strand_id
1 'polypeptide(L)'
;MLDAEANMLCSLFGTCDEEDEGVSMASDIIFRHFESGQTALMQDECGNLTTDRDRIISLMYVPLIQNLLYASYKLATKMSNEETLIQRDRGHGIFFAKAMQPKLASCAQDVADIVARNLLVPKSEEPMQDGYAEVKLALERTYDCLGLQCEDIGGILEDPLSQANVKYAPGAEPCGFAVFDASAPQPQDGVDAGVVVAVVLSVLAFAAVVVLLAWRVAYARGAERARFIMRTPEASPTSPSPPGGETVIGSVIGTRTEEVPVADDGTSLKI
;
A
#
# COMPACT_ATOMS: atom_id res chain seq x y z
N MET A 1 -8.62 9.72 -22.39
CA MET A 1 -9.90 10.19 -21.84
C MET A 1 -10.07 9.72 -20.41
N LEU A 2 -10.16 8.40 -20.13
CA LEU A 2 -10.19 7.89 -18.75
C LEU A 2 -9.01 8.36 -17.89
N ASP A 3 -7.80 8.39 -18.43
CA ASP A 3 -6.60 8.88 -17.74
C ASP A 3 -6.73 10.35 -17.26
N ALA A 4 -7.07 11.28 -18.15
CA ALA A 4 -7.29 12.69 -17.79
C ALA A 4 -8.42 12.87 -16.75
N GLU A 5 -9.46 12.03 -16.80
CA GLU A 5 -10.53 12.00 -15.80
C GLU A 5 -10.02 11.47 -14.45
N ALA A 6 -9.21 10.41 -14.44
CA ALA A 6 -8.59 9.85 -13.25
C ALA A 6 -7.66 10.86 -12.56
N ASN A 7 -6.87 11.61 -13.34
CA ASN A 7 -6.00 12.68 -12.84
C ASN A 7 -6.79 13.84 -12.23
N MET A 8 -7.95 14.20 -12.79
CA MET A 8 -8.86 15.16 -12.15
C MET A 8 -9.44 14.60 -10.84
N LEU A 9 -9.91 13.36 -10.85
CA LEU A 9 -10.50 12.69 -9.68
C LEU A 9 -9.51 12.47 -8.54
N CYS A 10 -8.23 12.21 -8.83
CA CYS A 10 -7.24 11.92 -7.80
C CYS A 10 -7.13 13.07 -6.79
N SER A 11 -7.22 14.32 -7.27
CA SER A 11 -7.23 15.52 -6.43
C SER A 11 -8.48 15.62 -5.54
N LEU A 12 -9.62 15.12 -6.02
CA LEU A 12 -10.89 15.11 -5.27
C LEU A 12 -10.96 13.97 -4.25
N PHE A 13 -10.22 12.88 -4.45
CA PHE A 13 -10.29 11.66 -3.63
C PHE A 13 -9.06 11.41 -2.74
N GLY A 14 -8.01 12.23 -2.87
CA GLY A 14 -6.76 12.04 -2.15
C GLY A 14 -5.96 10.82 -2.65
N THR A 15 -6.05 10.50 -3.95
CA THR A 15 -5.40 9.32 -4.56
C THR A 15 -4.45 9.70 -5.71
N CYS A 16 -3.86 10.89 -5.66
CA CYS A 16 -2.78 11.24 -6.60
C CYS A 16 -1.48 10.56 -6.16
N ASP A 17 -0.56 10.41 -7.11
CA ASP A 17 0.82 10.03 -6.82
C ASP A 17 1.52 11.11 -5.97
N GLU A 18 2.39 10.69 -5.06
CA GLU A 18 3.17 11.59 -4.19
C GLU A 18 4.45 12.11 -4.87
N GLU A 19 4.96 11.38 -5.88
CA GLU A 19 6.17 11.72 -6.64
C GLU A 19 5.84 12.63 -7.84
N ASP A 20 4.70 12.39 -8.52
CA ASP A 20 4.23 13.16 -9.68
C ASP A 20 2.89 13.88 -9.41
N GLU A 21 2.98 15.16 -8.98
CA GLU A 21 1.81 15.98 -8.63
C GLU A 21 0.72 16.00 -9.73
N GLY A 22 -0.48 15.54 -9.38
CA GLY A 22 -1.65 15.55 -10.26
C GLY A 22 -1.76 14.35 -11.21
N VAL A 23 -0.86 13.37 -11.14
CA VAL A 23 -1.05 12.05 -11.74
C VAL A 23 -1.89 11.19 -10.79
N SER A 24 -2.86 10.45 -11.31
CA SER A 24 -3.62 9.48 -10.53
C SER A 24 -2.78 8.24 -10.25
N MET A 25 -2.72 7.81 -8.99
CA MET A 25 -2.04 6.57 -8.60
C MET A 25 -2.56 5.36 -9.39
N ALA A 26 -3.87 5.32 -9.70
CA ALA A 26 -4.44 4.27 -10.54
C ALA A 26 -3.95 4.34 -12.00
N SER A 27 -3.75 5.53 -12.57
CA SER A 27 -3.18 5.70 -13.91
C SER A 27 -1.71 5.29 -13.95
N ASP A 28 -0.89 5.77 -13.00
CA ASP A 28 0.53 5.40 -12.91
C ASP A 28 0.70 3.88 -12.81
N ILE A 29 0.01 3.23 -11.86
CA ILE A 29 0.11 1.78 -11.67
C ILE A 29 -0.38 1.01 -12.92
N ILE A 30 -1.40 1.51 -13.63
CA ILE A 30 -1.81 0.94 -14.93
C ILE A 30 -0.65 0.99 -15.95
N PHE A 31 0.05 2.12 -16.07
CA PHE A 31 1.17 2.24 -17.01
C PHE A 31 2.36 1.38 -16.60
N ARG A 32 2.69 1.29 -15.30
CA ARG A 32 3.72 0.36 -14.77
C ARG A 32 3.39 -1.10 -15.11
N HIS A 33 2.13 -1.52 -14.99
CA HIS A 33 1.71 -2.87 -15.43
C HIS A 33 1.73 -3.05 -16.95
N PHE A 34 1.53 -2.01 -17.77
CA PHE A 34 1.71 -2.12 -19.22
C PHE A 34 3.18 -2.34 -19.60
N GLU A 35 4.13 -1.69 -18.92
CA GLU A 35 5.57 -1.89 -19.13
C GLU A 35 6.04 -3.28 -18.63
N SER A 36 5.55 -3.71 -17.47
CA SER A 36 5.73 -5.08 -16.96
C SER A 36 5.19 -6.12 -17.96
N GLY A 37 3.95 -5.96 -18.42
CA GLY A 37 3.31 -6.86 -19.37
C GLY A 37 4.02 -6.92 -20.73
N GLN A 38 4.59 -5.82 -21.20
CA GLN A 38 5.46 -5.81 -22.39
C GLN A 38 6.74 -6.61 -22.15
N THR A 39 7.35 -6.49 -20.97
CA THR A 39 8.54 -7.25 -20.60
C THR A 39 8.25 -8.76 -20.49
N ALA A 40 7.15 -9.12 -19.83
CA ALA A 40 6.67 -10.50 -19.74
C ALA A 40 6.38 -11.10 -21.13
N LEU A 41 5.80 -10.33 -22.07
CA LEU A 41 5.61 -10.73 -23.46
C LEU A 41 6.93 -10.99 -24.21
N MET A 42 7.98 -10.21 -23.95
CA MET A 42 9.30 -10.42 -24.55
C MET A 42 10.06 -11.62 -23.95
N GLN A 43 9.60 -12.14 -22.81
CA GLN A 43 10.21 -13.23 -22.05
C GLN A 43 9.37 -14.52 -22.07
N ASP A 44 8.28 -14.55 -22.84
CA ASP A 44 7.28 -15.63 -22.91
C ASP A 44 6.62 -15.98 -21.55
N GLU A 45 6.62 -15.03 -20.60
CA GLU A 45 6.10 -15.21 -19.23
C GLU A 45 4.58 -14.98 -19.15
N CYS A 46 3.80 -15.86 -19.79
CA CYS A 46 2.33 -15.76 -19.88
C CYS A 46 1.62 -15.57 -18.52
N GLY A 47 2.17 -16.12 -17.42
CA GLY A 47 1.60 -15.97 -16.08
C GLY A 47 1.65 -14.53 -15.55
N ASN A 48 2.82 -13.88 -15.69
CA ASN A 48 3.00 -12.49 -15.27
C ASN A 48 2.13 -11.55 -16.11
N LEU A 49 2.08 -11.78 -17.43
CA LEU A 49 1.16 -11.08 -18.33
C LEU A 49 -0.31 -11.17 -17.91
N THR A 50 -0.78 -12.33 -17.43
CA THR A 50 -2.17 -12.45 -16.96
C THR A 50 -2.42 -11.67 -15.66
N THR A 51 -1.45 -11.65 -14.75
CA THR A 51 -1.52 -10.86 -13.51
C THR A 51 -1.56 -9.36 -13.80
N ASP A 52 -0.68 -8.87 -14.68
CA ASP A 52 -0.64 -7.47 -15.12
C ASP A 52 -1.95 -7.05 -15.79
N ARG A 53 -2.46 -7.88 -16.71
CA ARG A 53 -3.78 -7.66 -17.36
C ARG A 53 -4.90 -7.52 -16.32
N ASP A 54 -4.96 -8.43 -15.36
CA ASP A 54 -6.07 -8.47 -14.40
C ASP A 54 -6.02 -7.29 -13.43
N ARG A 55 -4.82 -6.86 -13.00
CA ARG A 55 -4.68 -5.63 -12.19
C ARG A 55 -4.97 -4.35 -12.99
N ILE A 56 -4.59 -4.28 -14.28
CA ILE A 56 -5.00 -3.18 -15.17
C ILE A 56 -6.53 -3.10 -15.26
N ILE A 57 -7.21 -4.23 -15.49
CA ILE A 57 -8.68 -4.28 -15.58
C ILE A 57 -9.33 -3.84 -14.27
N SER A 58 -8.79 -4.26 -13.11
CA SER A 58 -9.24 -3.81 -11.80
C SER A 58 -9.12 -2.29 -11.65
N LEU A 59 -7.93 -1.74 -11.91
CA LEU A 59 -7.66 -0.30 -11.77
C LEU A 59 -8.49 0.58 -12.72
N MET A 60 -8.88 0.07 -13.90
CA MET A 60 -9.80 0.79 -14.80
C MET A 60 -11.17 1.07 -14.18
N TYR A 61 -11.57 0.36 -13.12
CA TYR A 61 -12.81 0.64 -12.37
C TYR A 61 -12.67 1.79 -11.36
N VAL A 62 -11.45 2.16 -10.93
CA VAL A 62 -11.20 3.26 -9.98
C VAL A 62 -11.88 4.58 -10.43
N PRO A 63 -11.57 5.15 -11.61
CA PRO A 63 -12.19 6.40 -12.03
C PRO A 63 -13.70 6.29 -12.30
N LEU A 64 -14.22 5.08 -12.54
CA LEU A 64 -15.67 4.85 -12.70
C LEU A 64 -16.40 4.89 -11.36
N ILE A 65 -15.82 4.29 -10.31
CA ILE A 65 -16.36 4.29 -8.94
C ILE A 65 -16.22 5.67 -8.31
N GLN A 66 -15.06 6.32 -8.44
CA GLN A 66 -14.84 7.68 -7.95
C GLN A 66 -15.84 8.68 -8.55
N ASN A 67 -16.07 8.65 -9.87
CA ASN A 67 -17.10 9.48 -10.49
C ASN A 67 -18.52 9.15 -9.99
N LEU A 68 -18.83 7.86 -9.83
CA LEU A 68 -20.14 7.39 -9.34
C LEU A 68 -20.40 7.88 -7.91
N LEU A 69 -19.41 7.75 -7.02
CA LEU A 69 -19.44 8.27 -5.65
C LEU A 69 -19.58 9.79 -5.64
N TYR A 70 -18.78 10.52 -6.42
CA TYR A 70 -18.83 11.98 -6.43
C TYR A 70 -20.15 12.54 -6.98
N ALA A 71 -20.71 11.93 -8.02
CA ALA A 71 -22.06 12.27 -8.50
C ALA A 71 -23.13 11.97 -7.43
N SER A 72 -23.05 10.82 -6.78
CA SER A 72 -23.96 10.42 -5.68
C SER A 72 -23.90 11.39 -4.50
N TYR A 73 -22.68 11.81 -4.11
CA TYR A 73 -22.45 12.74 -3.01
C TYR A 73 -23.06 14.12 -3.31
N LYS A 74 -22.76 14.71 -4.48
CA LYS A 74 -23.30 16.00 -4.92
C LYS A 74 -24.82 16.04 -4.92
N LEU A 75 -25.46 14.95 -5.38
CA LEU A 75 -26.91 14.82 -5.45
C LEU A 75 -27.54 14.66 -4.06
N ALA A 76 -26.99 13.82 -3.20
CA ALA A 76 -27.51 13.56 -1.86
C ALA A 76 -27.37 14.77 -0.92
N THR A 77 -26.25 15.48 -1.01
CA THR A 77 -25.96 16.67 -0.17
C THR A 77 -26.50 17.97 -0.76
N LYS A 78 -27.07 17.93 -1.97
CA LYS A 78 -27.58 19.09 -2.71
C LYS A 78 -26.54 20.23 -2.80
N MET A 79 -25.30 19.87 -3.16
CA MET A 79 -24.13 20.79 -3.29
C MET A 79 -24.37 21.96 -4.25
N SER A 80 -25.35 21.87 -5.14
CA SER A 80 -25.83 23.00 -5.94
C SER A 80 -27.35 23.12 -5.85
N ASN A 81 -27.81 24.36 -5.88
CA ASN A 81 -29.22 24.74 -6.03
C ASN A 81 -29.56 25.16 -7.48
N GLU A 82 -28.60 25.15 -8.41
CA GLU A 82 -28.82 25.51 -9.81
C GLU A 82 -29.32 24.28 -10.59
N GLU A 83 -30.47 24.38 -11.25
CA GLU A 83 -31.06 23.24 -11.97
C GLU A 83 -30.10 22.66 -13.01
N THR A 84 -29.35 23.51 -13.73
CA THR A 84 -28.38 23.08 -14.75
C THR A 84 -27.30 22.15 -14.19
N LEU A 85 -26.77 22.48 -13.01
CA LEU A 85 -25.71 21.73 -12.33
C LEU A 85 -26.27 20.43 -11.73
N ILE A 86 -27.49 20.47 -11.17
CA ILE A 86 -28.20 19.27 -10.71
C ILE A 86 -28.45 18.31 -11.88
N GLN A 87 -28.90 18.80 -13.05
CA GLN A 87 -29.11 17.95 -14.23
C GLN A 87 -27.79 17.38 -14.79
N ARG A 88 -26.71 18.16 -14.77
CA ARG A 88 -25.36 17.67 -15.12
C ARG A 88 -24.93 16.53 -14.19
N ASP A 89 -25.00 16.75 -12.87
CA ASP A 89 -24.53 15.80 -11.88
C ASP A 89 -25.37 14.52 -11.89
N ARG A 90 -26.68 14.64 -12.15
CA ARG A 90 -27.58 13.52 -12.42
C ARG A 90 -27.24 12.78 -13.71
N GLY A 91 -26.91 13.49 -14.79
CA GLY A 91 -26.46 12.89 -16.05
C GLY A 91 -25.17 12.09 -15.89
N HIS A 92 -24.19 12.62 -15.15
CA HIS A 92 -22.97 11.91 -14.78
C HIS A 92 -23.29 10.67 -13.94
N GLY A 93 -24.07 10.81 -12.86
CA GLY A 93 -24.47 9.69 -12.01
C GLY A 93 -25.16 8.56 -12.78
N ILE A 94 -26.09 8.89 -13.69
CA ILE A 94 -26.75 7.92 -14.58
C ILE A 94 -25.74 7.23 -15.50
N PHE A 95 -24.80 7.97 -16.11
CA PHE A 95 -23.80 7.41 -17.02
C PHE A 95 -22.92 6.38 -16.30
N PHE A 96 -22.31 6.75 -15.17
CA PHE A 96 -21.42 5.83 -14.43
C PHE A 96 -22.19 4.67 -13.77
N ALA A 97 -23.41 4.91 -13.27
CA ALA A 97 -24.28 3.84 -12.79
C ALA A 97 -24.60 2.83 -13.90
N LYS A 98 -24.89 3.29 -15.12
CA LYS A 98 -25.12 2.40 -16.27
C LYS A 98 -23.87 1.67 -16.75
N ALA A 99 -22.72 2.34 -16.75
CA ALA A 99 -21.44 1.73 -17.10
C ALA A 99 -21.06 0.61 -16.12
N MET A 100 -21.27 0.83 -14.82
CA MET A 100 -20.96 -0.12 -13.75
C MET A 100 -22.02 -1.22 -13.58
N GLN A 101 -23.28 -0.99 -13.97
CA GLN A 101 -24.42 -1.91 -13.75
C GLN A 101 -24.13 -3.40 -14.00
N PRO A 102 -23.59 -3.84 -15.16
CA PRO A 102 -23.35 -5.27 -15.40
C PRO A 102 -22.23 -5.85 -14.52
N LYS A 103 -21.19 -5.07 -14.22
CA LYS A 103 -20.08 -5.54 -13.37
C LYS A 103 -20.50 -5.60 -11.90
N LEU A 104 -21.22 -4.58 -11.41
CA LEU A 104 -21.80 -4.61 -10.06
C LEU A 104 -22.75 -5.80 -9.92
N ALA A 105 -23.65 -6.03 -10.87
CA ALA A 105 -24.58 -7.16 -10.83
C ALA A 105 -23.86 -8.53 -10.82
N SER A 106 -22.71 -8.64 -11.49
CA SER A 106 -21.88 -9.86 -11.46
C SER A 106 -21.18 -10.10 -10.11
N CYS A 107 -20.96 -9.05 -9.31
CA CYS A 107 -20.38 -9.13 -7.97
C CYS A 107 -21.45 -9.30 -6.89
N ALA A 108 -22.48 -8.48 -6.93
CA ALA A 108 -23.59 -8.44 -5.99
C ALA A 108 -24.82 -7.76 -6.65
N GLN A 109 -25.85 -8.54 -6.97
CA GLN A 109 -27.06 -8.03 -7.64
C GLN A 109 -27.76 -6.95 -6.81
N ASP A 110 -27.81 -7.10 -5.49
CA ASP A 110 -28.39 -6.12 -4.58
C ASP A 110 -27.66 -4.78 -4.61
N VAL A 111 -26.32 -4.77 -4.76
CA VAL A 111 -25.54 -3.54 -4.95
C VAL A 111 -25.91 -2.84 -6.26
N ALA A 112 -26.06 -3.59 -7.35
CA ALA A 112 -26.53 -3.02 -8.61
C ALA A 112 -27.94 -2.41 -8.48
N ASP A 113 -28.81 -3.04 -7.69
CA ASP A 113 -30.16 -2.54 -7.42
C ASP A 113 -30.17 -1.31 -6.48
N ILE A 114 -29.25 -1.23 -5.50
CA ILE A 114 -29.02 -0.04 -4.66
C ILE A 114 -28.58 1.15 -5.53
N VAL A 115 -27.58 0.97 -6.39
CA VAL A 115 -27.11 2.00 -7.31
C VAL A 115 -28.22 2.40 -8.30
N ALA A 116 -28.97 1.43 -8.82
CA ALA A 116 -30.05 1.68 -9.77
C ALA A 116 -31.18 2.52 -9.18
N ARG A 117 -31.73 2.15 -8.02
CA ARG A 117 -32.87 2.87 -7.42
C ARG A 117 -32.51 4.26 -6.88
N ASN A 118 -31.23 4.55 -6.64
CA ASN A 118 -30.78 5.88 -6.24
C ASN A 118 -30.46 6.81 -7.42
N LEU A 119 -29.93 6.30 -8.53
CA LEU A 119 -29.43 7.14 -9.63
C LEU A 119 -30.22 7.00 -10.94
N LEU A 120 -30.77 5.82 -11.22
CA LEU A 120 -31.44 5.50 -12.50
C LEU A 120 -32.96 5.79 -12.47
N VAL A 121 -33.36 6.80 -11.71
CA VAL A 121 -34.75 7.24 -11.54
C VAL A 121 -35.21 8.18 -12.68
N PRO A 122 -36.53 8.26 -12.98
CA PRO A 122 -37.11 9.21 -13.96
C PRO A 122 -36.93 10.69 -13.54
N LYS A 123 -36.83 11.64 -14.49
CA LYS A 123 -36.58 13.08 -14.20
C LYS A 123 -37.60 13.68 -13.20
N SER A 124 -38.80 13.13 -13.11
CA SER A 124 -39.87 13.52 -12.17
C SER A 124 -39.61 13.17 -10.70
N GLU A 125 -38.61 12.34 -10.40
CA GLU A 125 -38.29 11.84 -9.06
C GLU A 125 -36.93 12.39 -8.58
N GLU A 126 -36.80 12.68 -7.28
CA GLU A 126 -35.50 13.04 -6.70
C GLU A 126 -34.57 11.80 -6.65
N PRO A 127 -33.30 11.91 -7.06
CA PRO A 127 -32.33 10.85 -6.89
C PRO A 127 -31.87 10.75 -5.42
N MET A 128 -31.11 9.71 -5.10
CA MET A 128 -30.52 9.45 -3.77
C MET A 128 -31.55 9.24 -2.65
N GLN A 129 -32.65 8.55 -2.94
CA GLN A 129 -33.72 8.22 -1.99
C GLN A 129 -33.24 7.51 -0.70
N ASP A 130 -32.19 6.69 -0.77
CA ASP A 130 -31.61 5.99 0.38
C ASP A 130 -30.45 6.78 1.02
N GLY A 131 -30.07 7.91 0.43
CA GLY A 131 -28.92 8.72 0.83
C GLY A 131 -27.57 8.21 0.32
N TYR A 132 -26.53 9.05 0.47
CA TYR A 132 -25.18 8.73 0.01
C TYR A 132 -24.53 7.58 0.76
N ALA A 133 -24.74 7.50 2.09
CA ALA A 133 -24.11 6.47 2.92
C ALA A 133 -24.47 5.04 2.48
N GLU A 134 -25.72 4.78 2.11
CA GLU A 134 -26.14 3.46 1.63
C GLU A 134 -25.50 3.13 0.27
N VAL A 135 -25.44 4.09 -0.66
CA VAL A 135 -24.78 3.89 -1.97
C VAL A 135 -23.27 3.67 -1.82
N LYS A 136 -22.60 4.42 -0.93
CA LYS A 136 -21.18 4.26 -0.60
C LYS A 136 -20.91 2.87 -0.02
N LEU A 137 -21.61 2.50 1.06
CA LEU A 137 -21.47 1.19 1.70
C LEU A 137 -21.82 0.02 0.77
N ALA A 138 -22.72 0.21 -0.19
CA ALA A 138 -23.04 -0.80 -1.20
C ALA A 138 -21.89 -0.98 -2.19
N LEU A 139 -21.30 0.10 -2.70
CA LEU A 139 -20.17 0.05 -3.62
C LEU A 139 -18.92 -0.58 -2.96
N GLU A 140 -18.63 -0.21 -1.72
CA GLU A 140 -17.48 -0.72 -0.95
C GLU A 140 -17.53 -2.25 -0.77
N ARG A 141 -18.72 -2.85 -0.60
CA ARG A 141 -18.91 -4.31 -0.56
C ARG A 141 -18.49 -5.04 -1.83
N THR A 142 -18.28 -4.33 -2.95
CA THR A 142 -17.86 -4.93 -4.23
C THR A 142 -16.36 -4.84 -4.48
N TYR A 143 -15.58 -4.07 -3.72
CA TYR A 143 -14.18 -3.78 -4.03
C TYR A 143 -13.32 -5.06 -4.15
N ASP A 144 -13.49 -6.02 -3.24
CA ASP A 144 -12.81 -7.33 -3.32
C ASP A 144 -13.09 -8.08 -4.65
N CYS A 145 -14.35 -8.07 -5.12
CA CYS A 145 -14.75 -8.68 -6.39
C CYS A 145 -14.26 -7.89 -7.62
N LEU A 146 -13.94 -6.61 -7.44
CA LEU A 146 -13.34 -5.75 -8.46
C LEU A 146 -11.81 -5.84 -8.48
N GLY A 147 -11.18 -6.47 -7.47
CA GLY A 147 -9.72 -6.47 -7.30
C GLY A 147 -9.18 -5.10 -6.86
N LEU A 148 -9.97 -4.38 -6.06
CA LEU A 148 -9.71 -3.03 -5.57
C LEU A 148 -9.60 -3.01 -4.04
N GLN A 149 -8.87 -2.05 -3.51
CA GLN A 149 -8.76 -1.78 -2.07
C GLN A 149 -9.36 -0.40 -1.71
N CYS A 150 -9.47 -0.09 -0.42
CA CYS A 150 -10.00 1.20 0.04
C CYS A 150 -9.13 2.37 -0.45
N GLU A 151 -7.82 2.14 -0.47
CA GLU A 151 -6.75 3.06 -0.84
C GLU A 151 -6.74 3.33 -2.36
N ASP A 152 -7.15 2.36 -3.20
CA ASP A 152 -7.31 2.55 -4.65
C ASP A 152 -8.41 3.59 -4.96
N ILE A 153 -9.41 3.74 -4.08
CA ILE A 153 -10.56 4.65 -4.29
C ILE A 153 -10.42 5.96 -3.51
N GLY A 154 -9.90 5.92 -2.28
CA GLY A 154 -9.79 7.08 -1.40
C GLY A 154 -11.14 7.56 -0.85
N GLY A 155 -11.24 8.87 -0.59
CA GLY A 155 -12.43 9.50 -0.02
C GLY A 155 -12.54 10.98 -0.43
N ILE A 156 -13.76 11.50 -0.58
CA ILE A 156 -13.98 12.84 -1.14
C ILE A 156 -13.41 13.89 -0.18
N LEU A 157 -12.49 14.72 -0.64
CA LEU A 157 -11.90 15.81 0.14
C LEU A 157 -12.85 17.00 0.26
N GLU A 158 -12.86 17.66 1.43
CA GLU A 158 -13.64 18.88 1.68
C GLU A 158 -13.02 20.10 0.98
N ASP A 159 -11.68 20.18 0.97
CA ASP A 159 -10.91 21.16 0.19
C ASP A 159 -9.79 20.43 -0.60
N PRO A 160 -10.07 20.03 -1.86
CA PRO A 160 -9.10 19.42 -2.77
C PRO A 160 -7.84 20.24 -3.05
N LEU A 161 -7.83 21.54 -2.73
CA LEU A 161 -6.69 22.43 -2.94
C LEU A 161 -5.84 22.61 -1.69
N SER A 162 -6.31 22.12 -0.52
CA SER A 162 -5.57 22.21 0.74
C SER A 162 -4.62 21.02 0.92
N GLN A 163 -3.36 21.20 0.51
CA GLN A 163 -2.27 20.27 0.82
C GLN A 163 -1.96 20.18 2.34
N ALA A 164 -2.54 21.05 3.17
CA ALA A 164 -2.33 21.06 4.63
C ALA A 164 -3.53 20.47 5.37
N ASN A 165 -3.35 19.30 5.99
CA ASN A 165 -4.34 18.49 6.69
C ASN A 165 -5.46 17.96 5.76
N VAL A 166 -5.28 16.73 5.29
CA VAL A 166 -6.31 15.99 4.54
C VAL A 166 -7.59 15.90 5.39
N LYS A 167 -8.65 16.57 4.91
CA LYS A 167 -9.97 16.56 5.53
C LYS A 167 -10.98 16.05 4.52
N TYR A 168 -11.66 14.96 4.88
CA TYR A 168 -12.73 14.39 4.08
C TYR A 168 -14.04 15.15 4.29
N ALA A 169 -14.85 15.20 3.24
CA ALA A 169 -16.21 15.71 3.30
C ALA A 169 -17.09 14.74 4.14
N PRO A 170 -18.03 15.24 4.96
CA PRO A 170 -18.71 14.40 5.97
C PRO A 170 -19.43 13.17 5.39
N GLY A 171 -19.08 11.99 5.88
CA GLY A 171 -19.65 10.71 5.42
C GLY A 171 -19.06 10.18 4.11
N ALA A 172 -18.05 10.86 3.55
CA ALA A 172 -17.34 10.49 2.33
C ALA A 172 -15.87 10.11 2.56
N GLU A 173 -15.51 9.76 3.79
CA GLU A 173 -14.20 9.23 4.20
C GLU A 173 -13.91 7.87 3.52
N PRO A 174 -12.65 7.45 3.35
CA PRO A 174 -12.31 6.12 2.83
C PRO A 174 -12.95 4.98 3.64
N CYS A 175 -13.13 3.79 3.05
CA CYS A 175 -13.58 2.65 3.85
C CYS A 175 -12.58 2.30 4.96
N GLY A 176 -13.12 1.85 6.11
CA GLY A 176 -12.32 1.60 7.31
C GLY A 176 -11.89 2.86 8.09
N PHE A 177 -12.20 4.08 7.62
CA PHE A 177 -11.84 5.31 8.33
C PHE A 177 -12.52 5.38 9.71
N ALA A 178 -11.74 5.14 10.76
CA ALA A 178 -12.16 5.36 12.14
C ALA A 178 -12.07 6.85 12.47
N VAL A 179 -13.22 7.50 12.65
CA VAL A 179 -13.25 8.85 13.21
C VAL A 179 -12.78 8.76 14.66
N PHE A 180 -11.52 9.14 14.91
CA PHE A 180 -11.02 9.39 16.26
C PHE A 180 -11.67 10.67 16.79
N ASP A 181 -12.91 10.52 17.25
CA ASP A 181 -13.69 11.61 17.80
C ASP A 181 -13.04 12.09 19.10
N ALA A 182 -12.40 13.27 19.05
CA ALA A 182 -11.79 13.89 20.21
C ALA A 182 -12.81 14.31 21.29
N SER A 183 -14.12 14.17 21.02
CA SER A 183 -15.20 14.31 22.00
C SER A 183 -15.69 12.98 22.60
N ALA A 184 -15.20 11.84 22.12
CA ALA A 184 -15.44 10.55 22.78
C ALA A 184 -14.76 10.52 24.16
N PRO A 185 -15.45 10.09 25.24
CA PRO A 185 -14.83 9.97 26.55
C PRO A 185 -13.65 9.00 26.50
N GLN A 186 -12.45 9.51 26.70
CA GLN A 186 -11.25 8.68 26.77
C GLN A 186 -11.41 7.63 27.89
N PRO A 187 -11.15 6.34 27.63
CA PRO A 187 -11.08 5.37 28.71
C PRO A 187 -9.94 5.78 29.65
N GLN A 188 -10.27 5.97 30.93
CA GLN A 188 -9.31 6.33 31.96
C GLN A 188 -8.47 5.12 32.35
N ASP A 189 -7.58 4.68 31.46
CA ASP A 189 -6.47 3.79 31.81
C ASP A 189 -5.44 4.58 32.64
N GLY A 190 -5.82 4.82 33.90
CA GLY A 190 -5.05 5.52 34.90
C GLY A 190 -3.81 4.74 35.33
N VAL A 191 -2.80 4.69 34.47
CA VAL A 191 -1.44 4.32 34.86
C VAL A 191 -0.78 5.55 35.45
N ASP A 192 -0.88 5.70 36.78
CA ASP A 192 -0.25 6.80 37.52
C ASP A 192 1.23 6.93 37.12
N ALA A 193 1.65 8.14 36.73
CA ALA A 193 3.03 8.41 36.31
C ALA A 193 4.08 8.00 37.36
N GLY A 194 3.69 7.94 38.65
CA GLY A 194 4.52 7.42 39.74
C GLY A 194 4.91 5.94 39.58
N VAL A 195 4.05 5.09 38.98
CA VAL A 195 4.33 3.67 38.74
C VAL A 195 5.44 3.50 37.71
N VAL A 196 5.39 4.25 36.61
CA VAL A 196 6.41 4.21 35.56
C VAL A 196 7.78 4.63 36.11
N VAL A 197 7.83 5.72 36.89
CA VAL A 197 9.06 6.19 37.54
C VAL A 197 9.60 5.16 38.54
N ALA A 198 8.74 4.53 39.35
CA ALA A 198 9.15 3.50 40.30
C ALA A 198 9.77 2.27 39.60
N VAL A 199 9.16 1.81 38.50
CA VAL A 199 9.68 0.68 37.71
C VAL A 199 11.05 1.02 37.12
N VAL A 200 11.19 2.17 36.45
CA VAL A 200 12.48 2.60 35.86
C VAL A 200 13.58 2.71 36.91
N LEU A 201 13.30 3.33 38.06
CA LEU A 201 14.28 3.44 39.15
C LEU A 201 14.69 2.06 39.72
N SER A 202 13.77 1.12 39.84
CA SER A 202 14.08 -0.23 40.34
C SER A 202 14.98 -1.02 39.37
N VAL A 203 14.76 -0.91 38.05
CA VAL A 203 15.60 -1.54 37.03
C VAL A 203 17.02 -0.94 37.03
N LEU A 204 17.12 0.40 37.11
CA LEU A 204 18.43 1.08 37.17
C LEU A 204 19.21 0.72 38.44
N ALA A 205 18.54 0.66 39.59
CA ALA A 205 19.16 0.24 40.85
C ALA A 205 19.66 -1.22 40.77
N PHE A 206 18.86 -2.13 40.20
CA PHE A 206 19.25 -3.52 40.04
C PHE A 206 20.46 -3.68 39.11
N ALA A 207 20.49 -2.97 37.97
CA ALA A 207 21.63 -2.95 37.06
C ALA A 207 22.92 -2.45 37.75
N ALA A 208 22.83 -1.39 38.55
CA ALA A 208 23.97 -0.87 39.31
C ALA A 208 24.50 -1.89 40.33
N VAL A 209 23.62 -2.61 41.04
CA VAL A 209 24.01 -3.68 41.98
C VAL A 209 24.72 -4.83 41.25
N VAL A 210 24.21 -5.27 40.09
CA VAL A 210 24.84 -6.32 39.28
C VAL A 210 26.24 -5.90 38.82
N VAL A 211 26.42 -4.66 38.34
CA VAL A 211 27.73 -4.11 37.95
C VAL A 211 28.70 -4.06 39.14
N LEU A 212 28.25 -3.60 40.31
CA LEU A 212 29.09 -3.54 41.52
C LEU A 212 29.51 -4.95 42.01
N LEU A 213 28.61 -5.93 41.95
CA LEU A 213 28.94 -7.33 42.27
C LEU A 213 29.93 -7.92 41.27
N ALA A 214 29.74 -7.69 39.97
CA ALA A 214 30.68 -8.11 38.93
C ALA A 214 32.06 -7.48 39.13
N TRP A 215 32.13 -6.19 39.46
CA TRP A 215 33.37 -5.50 39.82
C TRP A 215 34.04 -6.09 41.06
N ARG A 216 33.28 -6.38 42.14
CA ARG A 216 33.82 -7.01 43.35
C ARG A 216 34.41 -8.39 43.07
N VAL A 217 33.71 -9.22 42.27
CA VAL A 217 34.20 -10.54 41.85
C VAL A 217 35.46 -10.43 40.96
N ALA A 218 35.48 -9.46 40.04
CA ALA A 218 36.66 -9.21 39.20
C ALA A 218 37.87 -8.74 40.03
N TYR A 219 37.67 -7.84 41.01
CA TYR A 219 38.73 -7.38 41.91
C TYR A 219 39.30 -8.51 42.77
N ALA A 220 38.43 -9.38 43.31
CA ALA A 220 38.84 -10.54 44.09
C ALA A 220 39.68 -11.52 43.25
N ARG A 221 39.26 -11.82 42.02
CA ARG A 221 40.01 -12.68 41.07
C ARG A 221 41.32 -12.03 40.57
N GLY A 222 41.37 -10.71 40.48
CA GLY A 222 42.58 -9.96 40.11
C GLY A 222 43.68 -10.07 41.17
N ALA A 223 43.32 -10.02 42.45
CA ALA A 223 44.26 -10.12 43.57
C ALA A 223 45.00 -11.48 43.63
N GLU A 224 44.38 -12.56 43.16
CA GLU A 224 45.03 -13.89 43.12
C GLU A 224 46.06 -14.01 41.99
N ARG A 225 45.83 -13.39 40.83
CA ARG A 225 46.77 -13.43 39.70
C ARG A 225 48.04 -12.60 39.93
N ALA A 226 47.97 -11.53 40.72
CA ALA A 226 49.11 -10.67 40.99
C ALA A 226 50.26 -11.36 41.77
N ARG A 227 49.98 -12.42 42.54
CA ARG A 227 51.03 -13.18 43.25
C ARG A 227 51.85 -14.12 42.35
N PHE A 228 51.38 -14.44 41.15
CA PHE A 228 52.02 -15.45 40.29
C PHE A 228 53.05 -14.85 39.30
N ILE A 229 52.98 -13.55 39.02
CA ILE A 229 53.75 -12.89 37.94
C ILE A 229 55.13 -12.35 38.39
N MET A 230 55.43 -12.31 39.68
CA MET A 230 56.74 -11.85 40.20
C MET A 230 57.90 -12.87 40.06
N ARG A 231 57.83 -13.85 39.15
CA ARG A 231 58.84 -14.91 39.05
C ARG A 231 59.14 -15.45 37.64
N THR A 232 59.59 -14.58 36.74
CA THR A 232 60.69 -14.84 35.76
C THR A 232 61.05 -13.55 34.99
N PRO A 233 62.33 -13.32 34.63
CA PRO A 233 62.77 -12.08 34.01
C PRO A 233 62.84 -12.07 32.46
N GLU A 234 62.95 -10.84 31.97
CA GLU A 234 63.08 -10.30 30.60
C GLU A 234 64.11 -10.94 29.63
N ALA A 235 63.78 -10.86 28.32
CA ALA A 235 64.76 -10.70 27.23
C ALA A 235 64.08 -10.08 25.98
N SER A 236 64.83 -9.27 25.21
CA SER A 236 64.34 -8.44 24.08
C SER A 236 65.11 -8.78 22.75
N PRO A 237 65.05 -8.05 21.62
CA PRO A 237 64.75 -8.67 20.31
C PRO A 237 65.80 -8.48 19.20
N THR A 238 65.66 -9.15 18.03
CA THR A 238 66.32 -8.77 16.76
C THR A 238 65.64 -9.36 15.50
N SER A 239 65.80 -8.66 14.36
CA SER A 239 65.62 -9.11 12.95
C SER A 239 67.00 -9.00 12.22
N PRO A 240 67.22 -9.06 10.86
CA PRO A 240 66.31 -9.14 9.69
C PRO A 240 66.77 -10.06 8.50
N SER A 241 66.04 -10.03 7.36
CA SER A 241 66.51 -9.98 5.92
C SER A 241 66.00 -11.07 4.92
N PRO A 242 65.76 -10.72 3.61
CA PRO A 242 65.24 -11.58 2.51
C PRO A 242 66.41 -12.10 1.57
N PRO A 243 66.32 -12.53 0.27
CA PRO A 243 65.27 -12.40 -0.80
C PRO A 243 65.01 -13.60 -1.78
N GLY A 244 64.17 -13.38 -2.81
CA GLY A 244 63.92 -14.24 -3.99
C GLY A 244 62.54 -14.93 -3.99
N GLY A 245 61.82 -15.18 -5.10
CA GLY A 245 62.01 -14.84 -6.52
C GLY A 245 60.91 -15.52 -7.40
N GLU A 246 60.72 -15.00 -8.63
CA GLU A 246 59.96 -15.58 -9.77
C GLU A 246 58.40 -15.65 -9.76
N THR A 247 57.86 -15.42 -10.97
CA THR A 247 56.43 -15.40 -11.36
C THR A 247 56.03 -16.67 -12.11
N VAL A 248 54.85 -17.26 -11.80
CA VAL A 248 54.17 -18.23 -12.68
C VAL A 248 52.65 -17.96 -12.71
N ILE A 249 52.05 -18.19 -13.89
CA ILE A 249 50.66 -17.91 -14.26
C ILE A 249 49.74 -19.08 -13.85
N GLY A 250 48.50 -18.79 -13.44
CA GLY A 250 47.48 -19.81 -13.17
C GLY A 250 46.05 -19.28 -13.31
N SER A 251 45.46 -19.44 -14.49
CA SER A 251 44.03 -19.22 -14.74
C SER A 251 43.33 -20.58 -14.85
N VAL A 252 42.18 -20.74 -14.18
CA VAL A 252 41.29 -21.91 -14.34
C VAL A 252 39.85 -21.42 -14.42
N ILE A 253 39.30 -21.42 -15.63
CA ILE A 253 37.86 -21.37 -15.90
C ILE A 253 37.46 -22.78 -16.31
N GLY A 254 36.51 -23.39 -15.59
CA GLY A 254 35.99 -24.72 -15.90
C GLY A 254 34.64 -24.65 -16.59
N THR A 255 34.59 -24.95 -17.89
CA THR A 255 33.35 -25.24 -18.61
C THR A 255 33.13 -26.76 -18.66
N ARG A 256 31.92 -27.21 -18.34
CA ARG A 256 31.49 -28.60 -18.51
C ARG A 256 30.37 -28.65 -19.54
N THR A 257 30.69 -29.16 -20.72
CA THR A 257 29.71 -29.62 -21.72
C THR A 257 29.24 -31.02 -21.34
N GLU A 258 27.94 -31.26 -21.37
CA GLU A 258 27.36 -32.61 -21.29
C GLU A 258 26.32 -32.74 -22.40
N GLU A 259 26.56 -33.67 -23.33
CA GLU A 259 25.71 -33.93 -24.50
C GLU A 259 24.56 -34.87 -24.12
N VAL A 260 23.37 -34.65 -24.67
CA VAL A 260 22.23 -35.58 -24.60
C VAL A 260 21.67 -35.75 -26.02
N PRO A 261 21.46 -36.98 -26.52
CA PRO A 261 21.21 -37.21 -27.94
C PRO A 261 19.76 -36.98 -28.39
N VAL A 262 19.63 -36.69 -29.68
CA VAL A 262 18.38 -36.52 -30.41
C VAL A 262 17.67 -37.87 -30.61
N ALA A 263 16.34 -37.87 -30.46
CA ALA A 263 15.45 -38.88 -31.02
C ALA A 263 14.35 -38.18 -31.85
N ASP A 264 14.15 -38.66 -33.06
CA ASP A 264 13.26 -38.10 -34.08
C ASP A 264 11.95 -38.90 -34.10
N ASP A 265 10.80 -38.22 -34.08
CA ASP A 265 9.55 -38.76 -34.60
C ASP A 265 8.66 -37.62 -35.11
N GLY A 266 8.50 -37.57 -36.43
CA GLY A 266 7.73 -36.53 -37.10
C GLY A 266 6.30 -37.00 -37.36
N THR A 267 5.30 -36.25 -36.90
CA THR A 267 3.96 -36.32 -37.49
C THR A 267 3.42 -34.92 -37.79
N SER A 268 3.21 -34.66 -39.08
CA SER A 268 2.61 -33.42 -39.57
C SER A 268 1.10 -33.45 -39.36
N LEU A 269 0.53 -32.37 -38.83
CA LEU A 269 -0.89 -32.07 -39.02
C LEU A 269 -1.07 -30.60 -39.40
N LYS A 270 -1.60 -30.37 -40.60
CA LYS A 270 -2.19 -29.10 -41.03
C LYS A 270 -3.71 -29.21 -40.88
N ILE A 271 -4.33 -28.29 -40.14
CA ILE A 271 -5.33 -27.31 -40.65
C ILE A 271 -5.14 -26.04 -39.82
#